data_AF-D5CQ36-F1
#
_entry.id   AF-D5CQ36-F1
#
_cell.length_a   1.000
_cell.length_b   1.000
_cell.length_c   1.000
_cell.angle_alpha   90.00
_cell.angle_beta   90.00
_cell.angle_gamma   90.00
#
_symmetry.space_group_name_H-M   'P 1'
#
loop_
_entity.id
_entity.type
_entity.pdbx_description
1 polymer ?
#
loop_
_entity_poly.entity_id
_entity_poly.type
_entity_poly.pdbx_seq_one_letter_code
_entity_poly.pdbx_strand_id
1 'polypeptide(L)'
;MEFFRIKKDIPFMSYGRYTTAISLVTFLFAVFFLATKGLNFGVDFTGGTVMEVHYAQSADLDKVRGQVGSIGLNDALVQNFGSSKDVLIQIPLKENKAGAKLSDQVMDTLHQQDASVELRRVEFVGPQVGKDLVDNGAMALLLVSLGIVGYLWIRFEWKFGLAAIIANLHDVVIILGFFAFFQWEFSLSVLAAVLAVLGYSVNESVVVFDRIRENFRKMRKTEVAVIIDNAITRTMSRTIITHGCTQIMVTSMLFLGGETLHYFALALTIGILFSIYSSVLVASPLLMMFGVSREDFIKPEKTEAEEVLP
;
A
#
# COMPACT_ATOMS: atom_id res chain seq x y z
N MET A 1 5.01 26.07 13.21
CA MET A 1 4.22 25.73 14.42
C MET A 1 4.74 24.41 14.96
N GLU A 2 5.47 24.40 16.07
CA GLU A 2 5.90 23.14 16.72
C GLU A 2 4.76 22.68 17.64
N PHE A 3 3.93 21.74 17.17
CA PHE A 3 2.83 21.18 17.96
C PHE A 3 3.33 20.31 19.12
N PHE A 4 4.50 19.67 18.93
CA PHE A 4 5.14 18.81 19.93
C PHE A 4 6.55 19.32 20.26
N ARG A 5 6.75 19.87 21.46
CA ARG A 5 8.06 20.28 21.96
C ARG A 5 8.76 19.10 22.65
N ILE A 6 9.23 18.14 21.86
CA ILE A 6 9.98 17.01 22.38
C ILE A 6 11.39 17.50 22.75
N LYS A 7 11.66 17.61 24.05
CA LYS A 7 12.93 18.16 24.57
C LYS A 7 14.07 17.13 24.63
N LYS A 8 13.76 15.83 24.58
CA LYS A 8 14.73 14.73 24.65
C LYS A 8 14.59 13.83 23.43
N ASP A 9 15.71 13.43 22.86
CA ASP A 9 15.72 12.50 21.74
C ASP A 9 15.17 11.13 22.18
N ILE A 10 14.30 10.56 21.36
CA ILE A 10 13.70 9.24 21.60
C ILE A 10 14.67 8.19 21.05
N PRO A 11 15.10 7.20 21.86
CA PRO A 11 16.16 6.27 21.46
C PRO A 11 15.64 5.12 20.59
N PHE A 12 15.12 5.43 19.39
CA PHE A 12 14.56 4.44 18.47
C PHE A 12 15.60 3.38 18.06
N MET A 13 16.84 3.80 17.80
CA MET A 13 17.91 2.90 17.37
C MET A 13 18.36 1.92 18.46
N SER A 14 18.11 2.23 19.75
CA SER A 14 18.38 1.28 20.84
C SER A 14 17.48 0.04 20.79
N TYR A 15 16.26 0.19 20.27
CA TYR A 15 15.30 -0.90 20.06
C TYR A 15 15.37 -1.48 18.63
N GLY A 16 16.30 -1.01 17.80
CA GLY A 16 16.38 -1.34 16.38
C GLY A 16 16.33 -2.84 16.09
N ARG A 17 16.99 -3.68 16.90
CA ARG A 17 16.96 -5.14 16.73
C ARG A 17 15.56 -5.74 16.91
N TYR A 18 14.79 -5.26 17.89
CA TYR A 18 13.43 -5.72 18.13
C TYR A 18 12.49 -5.23 17.05
N THR A 19 12.61 -3.98 16.64
CA THR A 19 11.73 -3.40 15.62
C THR A 19 11.99 -3.97 14.23
N THR A 20 13.27 -4.21 13.88
CA THR A 20 13.62 -4.94 12.65
C THR A 20 13.13 -6.38 12.69
N ALA A 21 13.20 -7.07 13.84
CA ALA A 21 12.64 -8.41 13.97
C ALA A 21 11.12 -8.44 13.76
N ILE A 22 10.37 -7.51 14.37
CA ILE A 22 8.92 -7.40 14.20
C ILE A 22 8.55 -7.08 12.75
N SER A 23 9.29 -6.14 12.11
CA SER A 23 9.15 -5.83 10.69
C SER A 23 9.37 -7.07 9.83
N LEU A 24 10.46 -7.80 10.07
CA LEU A 24 10.81 -8.98 9.30
C LEU A 24 9.75 -10.07 9.46
N VAL A 25 9.23 -10.31 10.66
CA VAL A 25 8.14 -11.27 10.90
C VAL A 25 6.88 -10.85 10.15
N THR A 26 6.51 -9.58 10.22
CA THR A 26 5.33 -9.06 9.50
C THR A 26 5.49 -9.19 7.99
N PHE A 27 6.68 -8.89 7.47
CA PHE A 27 7.01 -9.05 6.06
C PHE A 27 6.96 -10.52 5.62
N LEU A 28 7.54 -11.44 6.41
CA LEU A 28 7.49 -12.87 6.11
C LEU A 28 6.05 -13.41 6.13
N PHE A 29 5.22 -12.93 7.06
CA PHE A 29 3.80 -13.25 7.11
C PHE A 29 3.08 -12.75 5.84
N ALA A 30 3.33 -11.49 5.43
CA ALA A 30 2.79 -10.93 4.20
C ALA A 30 3.19 -11.76 2.96
N VAL A 31 4.48 -12.09 2.82
CA VAL A 31 5.00 -12.94 1.73
C VAL A 31 4.36 -14.34 1.76
N PHE A 32 4.18 -14.92 2.95
CA PHE A 32 3.54 -16.23 3.09
C PHE A 32 2.11 -16.20 2.53
N PHE A 33 1.26 -15.24 2.93
CA PHE A 33 -0.11 -15.17 2.40
C PHE A 33 -0.15 -14.84 0.90
N LEU A 34 0.76 -13.98 0.43
CA LEU A 34 0.89 -13.71 -1.00
C LEU A 34 1.25 -14.98 -1.78
N ALA A 35 2.15 -15.81 -1.27
CA ALA A 35 2.58 -17.04 -1.94
C ALA A 35 1.53 -18.16 -1.86
N THR A 36 0.82 -18.32 -0.73
CA THR A 36 -0.11 -19.43 -0.54
C THR A 36 -1.54 -19.14 -1.00
N LYS A 37 -2.04 -17.93 -0.74
CA LYS A 37 -3.41 -17.54 -1.10
C LYS A 37 -3.47 -16.71 -2.38
N GLY A 38 -2.41 -15.94 -2.66
CA GLY A 38 -2.44 -14.97 -3.76
C GLY A 38 -3.35 -13.77 -3.46
N LEU A 39 -3.43 -12.87 -4.43
CA LEU A 39 -4.35 -11.73 -4.40
C LEU A 39 -5.70 -12.16 -5.00
N ASN A 40 -6.78 -11.72 -4.37
CA ASN A 40 -8.13 -11.86 -4.91
C ASN A 40 -8.35 -10.78 -5.99
N PHE A 41 -7.95 -11.05 -7.22
CA PHE A 41 -8.05 -10.08 -8.31
C PHE A 41 -9.50 -9.78 -8.67
N GLY A 42 -9.84 -8.49 -8.71
CA GLY A 42 -11.13 -8.03 -9.22
C GLY A 42 -11.27 -8.24 -10.73
N VAL A 43 -12.48 -8.04 -11.23
CA VAL A 43 -12.82 -8.23 -12.65
C VAL A 43 -12.02 -7.36 -13.61
N ASP A 44 -11.44 -6.27 -13.11
CA ASP A 44 -10.55 -5.41 -13.88
C ASP A 44 -9.34 -6.18 -14.43
N PHE A 45 -8.88 -7.20 -13.72
CA PHE A 45 -7.70 -7.98 -14.10
C PHE A 45 -8.06 -9.35 -14.70
N THR A 46 -9.13 -9.97 -14.19
CA THR A 46 -9.55 -11.31 -14.67
C THR A 46 -10.47 -11.25 -15.89
N GLY A 47 -11.12 -10.10 -16.12
CA GLY A 47 -12.29 -10.01 -16.98
C GLY A 47 -13.52 -10.68 -16.35
N GLY A 48 -14.71 -10.29 -16.81
CA GLY A 48 -15.97 -10.84 -16.30
C GLY A 48 -17.09 -9.80 -16.21
N THR A 49 -18.17 -10.19 -15.55
CA THR A 49 -19.33 -9.32 -15.26
C THR A 49 -19.47 -9.18 -13.74
N VAL A 50 -19.60 -7.95 -13.25
CA VAL A 50 -19.93 -7.65 -11.85
C VAL A 50 -21.31 -7.05 -11.80
N MET A 51 -22.12 -7.55 -10.89
CA MET A 51 -23.46 -7.05 -10.64
C MET A 51 -23.58 -6.70 -9.16
N GLU A 52 -24.08 -5.49 -8.89
CA GLU A 52 -24.48 -5.05 -7.56
C GLU A 52 -26.00 -5.11 -7.48
N VAL A 53 -26.52 -5.92 -6.57
CA VAL A 53 -27.95 -6.10 -6.37
C VAL A 53 -28.34 -5.75 -4.94
N HIS A 54 -29.46 -5.04 -4.80
CA HIS A 54 -29.99 -4.58 -3.53
C HIS A 54 -31.26 -5.36 -3.18
N TYR A 55 -31.31 -5.90 -1.96
CA TYR A 55 -32.47 -6.58 -1.40
C TYR A 55 -33.19 -5.69 -0.39
N ALA A 56 -34.52 -5.79 -0.31
CA ALA A 56 -35.29 -5.07 0.70
C ALA A 56 -34.94 -5.51 2.14
N GLN A 57 -34.61 -6.80 2.31
CA GLN A 57 -34.20 -7.43 3.55
C GLN A 57 -32.78 -8.02 3.45
N SER A 58 -32.24 -8.50 4.57
CA SER A 58 -30.92 -9.13 4.56
C SER A 58 -30.90 -10.31 3.59
N ALA A 59 -29.97 -10.29 2.64
CA ALA A 59 -29.83 -11.33 1.64
C ALA A 59 -29.23 -12.61 2.23
N ASP A 60 -29.72 -13.74 1.76
CA ASP A 60 -29.22 -15.07 2.11
C ASP A 60 -28.24 -15.52 1.01
N LEU A 61 -26.94 -15.33 1.26
CA LEU A 61 -25.89 -15.55 0.27
C LEU A 61 -25.87 -16.98 -0.28
N ASP A 62 -26.24 -17.97 0.53
CA ASP A 62 -26.24 -19.37 0.09
C ASP A 62 -27.40 -19.66 -0.87
N LYS A 63 -28.56 -19.02 -0.66
CA LYS A 63 -29.67 -19.07 -1.62
C LYS A 63 -29.31 -18.38 -2.92
N VAL A 64 -28.76 -17.16 -2.85
CA VAL A 64 -28.33 -16.40 -4.03
C VAL A 64 -27.30 -17.21 -4.82
N ARG A 65 -26.30 -17.80 -4.14
CA ARG A 65 -25.30 -18.67 -4.78
C ARG A 65 -25.94 -19.90 -5.42
N GLY A 66 -26.90 -20.54 -4.74
CA GLY A 66 -27.64 -21.68 -5.30
C GLY A 66 -28.44 -21.33 -6.56
N GLN A 67 -29.07 -20.16 -6.59
CA GLN A 67 -29.82 -19.67 -7.76
C GLN A 67 -28.90 -19.38 -8.94
N VAL A 68 -27.83 -18.64 -8.71
CA VAL A 68 -26.82 -18.34 -9.73
C VAL A 68 -26.17 -19.63 -10.23
N GLY A 69 -25.93 -20.61 -9.36
CA GLY A 69 -25.47 -21.95 -9.74
C GLY A 69 -26.47 -22.72 -10.62
N SER A 70 -27.78 -22.56 -10.38
CA SER A 70 -28.83 -23.27 -11.15
C SER A 70 -28.87 -22.91 -12.64
N ILE A 71 -28.41 -21.70 -13.00
CA ILE A 71 -28.27 -21.24 -14.39
C ILE A 71 -26.89 -21.57 -15.01
N GLY A 72 -26.11 -22.42 -14.34
CA GLY A 72 -24.81 -22.90 -14.80
C GLY A 72 -23.62 -22.04 -14.39
N LEU A 73 -23.82 -21.03 -13.53
CA LEU A 73 -22.77 -20.09 -13.09
C LEU A 73 -22.22 -20.47 -11.71
N ASN A 74 -21.73 -21.70 -11.58
CA ASN A 74 -21.24 -22.24 -10.29
C ASN A 74 -19.96 -21.56 -9.77
N ASP A 75 -19.19 -20.91 -10.66
CA ASP A 75 -17.97 -20.20 -10.29
C ASP A 75 -18.22 -18.73 -9.91
N ALA A 76 -19.50 -18.31 -9.84
CA ALA A 76 -19.83 -16.95 -9.45
C ALA A 76 -19.49 -16.72 -7.97
N LEU A 77 -18.73 -15.67 -7.69
CA LEU A 77 -18.45 -15.22 -6.34
C LEU A 77 -19.61 -14.35 -5.88
N VAL A 78 -20.27 -14.76 -4.81
CA VAL A 78 -21.41 -14.07 -4.21
C VAL A 78 -21.03 -13.67 -2.79
N GLN A 79 -21.01 -12.37 -2.54
CA GLN A 79 -20.61 -11.78 -1.25
C GLN A 79 -21.43 -10.53 -0.93
N ASN A 80 -21.53 -10.20 0.36
CA ASN A 80 -22.12 -8.93 0.79
C ASN A 80 -21.22 -7.76 0.37
N PHE A 81 -21.83 -6.60 0.12
CA PHE A 81 -21.15 -5.37 -0.29
C PHE A 81 -21.62 -4.21 0.60
N GLY A 82 -20.86 -3.93 1.66
CA GLY A 82 -21.17 -2.89 2.66
C GLY A 82 -22.27 -3.21 3.64
N SER A 83 -23.41 -3.64 3.14
CA SER A 83 -24.59 -4.01 3.94
C SER A 83 -24.91 -5.49 3.75
N SER A 84 -25.63 -6.08 4.70
CA SER A 84 -26.19 -7.42 4.53
C SER A 84 -27.33 -7.48 3.50
N LYS A 85 -27.76 -6.33 2.97
CA LYS A 85 -28.80 -6.18 1.93
C LYS A 85 -28.23 -6.04 0.52
N ASP A 86 -27.00 -5.58 0.42
CA ASP A 86 -26.34 -5.31 -0.85
C ASP A 86 -25.41 -6.48 -1.15
N VAL A 87 -25.58 -7.10 -2.30
CA VAL A 87 -24.84 -8.30 -2.70
C VAL A 87 -24.11 -8.02 -4.00
N LEU A 88 -22.81 -8.32 -4.00
CA LEU A 88 -21.97 -8.31 -5.18
C LEU A 88 -21.92 -9.72 -5.75
N ILE A 89 -22.28 -9.85 -7.02
CA ILE A 89 -22.21 -11.08 -7.80
C ILE A 89 -21.15 -10.87 -8.88
N GLN A 90 -20.01 -11.56 -8.74
CA GLN A 90 -18.93 -11.52 -9.72
C GLN A 90 -18.93 -12.81 -10.51
N ILE A 91 -19.09 -12.68 -11.82
CA ILE A 91 -19.16 -13.82 -12.73
C ILE A 91 -17.90 -13.78 -13.59
N PRO A 92 -16.96 -14.73 -13.38
CA PRO A 92 -15.78 -14.85 -14.22
C PRO A 92 -16.18 -15.03 -15.68
N LEU A 93 -15.31 -14.61 -16.59
CA LEU A 93 -15.57 -14.74 -18.01
C LEU A 93 -15.54 -16.23 -18.43
N LYS A 94 -16.70 -16.90 -18.44
CA LYS A 94 -16.89 -18.24 -18.99
C LYS A 94 -17.94 -18.20 -20.10
N GLU A 95 -17.59 -18.82 -21.23
CA GLU A 95 -18.45 -19.15 -22.37
C GLU A 95 -19.38 -18.05 -22.89
N ASN A 96 -18.99 -17.36 -23.99
CA ASN A 96 -19.81 -16.73 -25.04
C ASN A 96 -21.13 -15.98 -24.70
N LYS A 97 -21.40 -15.72 -23.42
CA LYS A 97 -22.54 -14.98 -22.87
C LYS A 97 -21.94 -13.85 -22.04
N ALA A 98 -21.80 -12.70 -22.66
CA ALA A 98 -21.13 -11.54 -22.09
C ALA A 98 -22.10 -10.37 -21.92
N GLY A 99 -21.85 -9.55 -20.90
CA GLY A 99 -22.50 -8.25 -20.71
C GLY A 99 -23.98 -8.33 -20.34
N ALA A 100 -24.77 -7.39 -20.87
CA ALA A 100 -26.15 -7.11 -20.45
C ALA A 100 -27.07 -8.33 -20.46
N LYS A 101 -26.95 -9.22 -21.46
CA LYS A 101 -27.81 -10.42 -21.54
C LYS A 101 -27.59 -11.41 -20.40
N LEU A 102 -26.36 -11.50 -19.89
CA LEU A 102 -26.05 -12.33 -18.73
C LEU A 102 -26.64 -11.71 -17.47
N SER A 103 -26.53 -10.38 -17.35
CA SER A 103 -27.15 -9.62 -16.26
C SER A 103 -28.66 -9.79 -16.23
N ASP A 104 -29.33 -9.68 -17.38
CA ASP A 104 -30.78 -9.88 -17.50
C ASP A 104 -31.17 -11.29 -17.05
N GLN A 105 -30.45 -12.31 -17.53
CA GLN A 105 -30.70 -13.71 -17.15
C GLN A 105 -30.53 -13.95 -15.63
N VAL A 106 -29.51 -13.34 -15.01
CA VAL A 106 -29.29 -13.41 -13.56
C VAL A 106 -30.42 -12.70 -12.83
N MET A 107 -30.79 -11.49 -13.23
CA MET A 107 -31.88 -10.73 -12.60
C MET A 107 -33.23 -11.44 -12.71
N ASP A 108 -33.56 -12.01 -13.87
CA ASP A 108 -34.77 -12.80 -14.07
C ASP A 108 -34.84 -13.99 -13.10
N THR A 109 -33.68 -14.61 -12.83
CA THR A 109 -33.58 -15.74 -11.89
C THR A 109 -33.74 -15.27 -10.43
N LEU A 110 -33.17 -14.12 -10.07
CA LEU A 110 -33.32 -13.55 -8.72
C LEU A 110 -34.76 -13.09 -8.48
N HIS A 111 -35.41 -12.47 -9.47
CA HIS A 111 -36.80 -12.01 -9.41
C HIS A 111 -37.83 -13.13 -9.24
N GLN A 112 -37.52 -14.35 -9.68
CA GLN A 112 -38.40 -15.51 -9.45
C GLN A 112 -38.61 -15.82 -7.97
N GLN A 113 -37.64 -15.48 -7.11
CA GLN A 113 -37.73 -15.73 -5.67
C GLN A 113 -38.05 -14.45 -4.89
N ASP A 114 -37.51 -13.32 -5.32
CA ASP A 114 -37.77 -12.03 -4.71
C ASP A 114 -37.87 -10.93 -5.78
N ALA A 115 -39.11 -10.53 -6.08
CA ALA A 115 -39.40 -9.46 -7.04
C ALA A 115 -38.96 -8.07 -6.56
N SER A 116 -38.54 -7.93 -5.28
CA SER A 116 -38.07 -6.65 -4.72
C SER A 116 -36.58 -6.39 -4.94
N VAL A 117 -35.85 -7.32 -5.58
CA VAL A 117 -34.42 -7.15 -5.86
C VAL A 117 -34.21 -6.07 -6.91
N GLU A 118 -33.42 -5.06 -6.57
CA GLU A 118 -33.07 -3.97 -7.47
C GLU A 118 -31.64 -4.11 -7.98
N LEU A 119 -31.44 -4.02 -9.29
CA LEU A 119 -30.11 -3.92 -9.87
C LEU A 119 -29.56 -2.50 -9.65
N ARG A 120 -28.47 -2.37 -8.90
CA ARG A 120 -27.80 -1.09 -8.64
C ARG A 120 -26.77 -0.76 -9.70
N ARG A 121 -25.96 -1.74 -10.09
CA ARG A 121 -24.85 -1.55 -11.03
C ARG A 121 -24.53 -2.82 -11.80
N VAL A 122 -24.13 -2.67 -13.05
CA VAL A 122 -23.52 -3.73 -13.86
C VAL A 122 -22.26 -3.19 -14.49
N GLU A 123 -21.16 -3.92 -14.34
CA GLU A 123 -19.91 -3.65 -15.03
C GLU A 123 -19.47 -4.90 -15.77
N PHE A 124 -18.93 -4.70 -16.97
CA PHE A 124 -18.40 -5.77 -17.79
C PHE A 124 -17.01 -5.39 -18.27
N VAL A 125 -16.04 -6.27 -18.01
CA VAL A 125 -14.66 -6.13 -18.45
C VAL A 125 -14.34 -7.29 -19.39
N GLY A 126 -13.95 -6.95 -20.62
CA GLY A 126 -13.55 -7.94 -21.62
C GLY A 126 -12.18 -8.59 -21.30
N PRO A 127 -11.92 -9.83 -21.76
CA PRO A 127 -10.69 -10.56 -21.45
C PRO A 127 -9.43 -9.87 -21.98
N GLN A 128 -9.52 -9.26 -23.16
CA GLN A 128 -8.41 -8.51 -23.75
C GLN A 128 -8.06 -7.29 -22.88
N VAL A 129 -9.07 -6.55 -22.45
CA VAL A 129 -8.90 -5.37 -21.61
C VAL A 129 -8.31 -5.77 -20.26
N GLY A 130 -8.77 -6.87 -19.66
CA GLY A 130 -8.23 -7.36 -18.38
C GLY A 130 -6.75 -7.71 -18.45
N LYS A 131 -6.32 -8.42 -19.51
CA LYS A 131 -4.89 -8.72 -19.72
C LYS A 131 -4.06 -7.44 -19.91
N ASP A 132 -4.53 -6.52 -20.75
CA ASP A 132 -3.83 -5.26 -20.97
C ASP A 132 -3.72 -4.44 -19.67
N LEU A 133 -4.73 -4.50 -18.79
CA LEU A 133 -4.71 -3.85 -17.48
C LEU A 133 -3.71 -4.45 -16.50
N VAL A 134 -3.56 -5.79 -16.47
CA VAL A 134 -2.52 -6.47 -15.69
C VAL A 134 -1.13 -6.03 -16.16
N ASP A 135 -0.89 -6.10 -17.48
CA ASP A 135 0.42 -5.79 -18.07
C ASP A 135 0.79 -4.31 -17.83
N ASN A 136 -0.16 -3.40 -18.03
CA ASN A 136 0.03 -1.97 -17.76
C ASN A 136 0.23 -1.69 -16.27
N GLY A 137 -0.49 -2.38 -15.38
CA GLY A 137 -0.33 -2.22 -13.94
C GLY A 137 1.05 -2.67 -13.43
N ALA A 138 1.53 -3.81 -13.92
CA ALA A 138 2.87 -4.29 -13.63
C ALA A 138 3.95 -3.33 -14.17
N MET A 139 3.77 -2.82 -15.39
CA MET A 139 4.67 -1.84 -15.99
C MET A 139 4.70 -0.53 -15.19
N ALA A 140 3.55 -0.04 -14.73
CA ALA A 140 3.45 1.17 -13.91
C ALA A 140 4.21 1.03 -12.59
N LEU A 141 4.04 -0.10 -11.88
CA LEU A 141 4.78 -0.39 -10.65
C LEU A 141 6.29 -0.41 -10.88
N LEU A 142 6.74 -1.04 -11.96
CA LEU A 142 8.16 -1.11 -12.32
C LEU A 142 8.72 0.28 -12.64
N LEU A 143 8.04 1.05 -13.49
CA LEU A 143 8.49 2.39 -13.89
C LEU A 143 8.54 3.36 -12.71
N VAL A 144 7.53 3.33 -11.83
CA VAL A 144 7.52 4.15 -10.60
C VAL A 144 8.67 3.76 -9.68
N SER A 145 8.89 2.46 -9.49
CA SER A 145 9.99 1.96 -8.66
C SER A 145 11.36 2.41 -9.19
N LEU A 146 11.60 2.27 -10.49
CA LEU A 146 12.85 2.74 -11.13
C LEU A 146 12.99 4.26 -11.08
N GLY A 147 11.90 5.01 -11.28
CA GLY A 147 11.90 6.46 -11.18
C GLY A 147 12.31 6.95 -9.78
N ILE A 148 11.83 6.27 -8.74
CA ILE A 148 12.20 6.55 -7.35
C ILE A 148 13.65 6.21 -7.08
N VAL A 149 14.13 5.04 -7.53
CA VAL A 149 15.54 4.66 -7.44
C VAL A 149 16.43 5.72 -8.08
N GLY A 150 16.10 6.12 -9.31
CA GLY A 150 16.86 7.13 -10.06
C GLY A 150 16.85 8.50 -9.36
N TYR A 151 15.70 8.93 -8.86
CA TYR A 151 15.60 10.16 -8.08
C TYR A 151 16.47 10.11 -6.81
N LEU A 152 16.37 9.03 -6.03
CA LEU A 152 17.11 8.88 -4.79
C LEU A 152 18.62 8.78 -5.03
N TRP A 153 19.04 8.12 -6.11
CA TRP A 153 20.45 8.03 -6.51
C TRP A 153 21.05 9.41 -6.84
N ILE A 154 20.30 10.28 -7.50
CA ILE A 154 20.76 11.64 -7.81
C ILE A 154 20.73 12.54 -6.57
N ARG A 155 19.72 12.34 -5.70
CA ARG A 155 19.48 13.21 -4.54
C ARG A 155 20.35 12.85 -3.32
N PHE A 156 20.66 11.57 -3.12
CA PHE A 156 21.31 11.02 -1.93
C PHE A 156 22.50 10.10 -2.28
N GLU A 157 23.32 9.81 -1.27
CA GLU A 157 24.35 8.77 -1.37
C GLU A 157 23.72 7.39 -1.62
N TRP A 158 24.41 6.52 -2.35
CA TRP A 158 23.87 5.22 -2.79
C TRP A 158 23.35 4.35 -1.61
N LYS A 159 23.98 4.44 -0.43
CA LYS A 159 23.54 3.74 0.80
C LYS A 159 22.12 4.15 1.23
N PHE A 160 21.79 5.44 1.09
CA PHE A 160 20.45 5.98 1.40
C PHE A 160 19.44 5.55 0.35
N GLY A 161 19.83 5.62 -0.93
CA GLY A 161 18.99 5.12 -2.03
C GLY A 161 18.59 3.67 -1.79
N LEU A 162 19.56 2.79 -1.51
CA LEU A 162 19.32 1.37 -1.26
C LEU A 162 18.42 1.13 -0.06
N ALA A 163 18.66 1.81 1.07
CA ALA A 163 17.84 1.67 2.27
C ALA A 163 16.39 2.10 2.03
N ALA A 164 16.17 3.22 1.33
CA ALA A 164 14.83 3.66 0.97
C ALA A 164 14.13 2.71 0.01
N ILE A 165 14.83 2.15 -0.98
CA ILE A 165 14.22 1.19 -1.92
C ILE A 165 13.71 -0.04 -1.18
N ILE A 166 14.53 -0.62 -0.30
CA ILE A 166 14.16 -1.80 0.47
C ILE A 166 12.98 -1.49 1.39
N ALA A 167 12.98 -0.34 2.06
CA ALA A 167 11.87 0.09 2.91
C ALA A 167 10.56 0.30 2.12
N ASN A 168 10.62 0.92 0.94
CA ASN A 168 9.44 1.11 0.09
C ASN A 168 8.89 -0.22 -0.45
N LEU A 169 9.78 -1.15 -0.87
CA LEU A 169 9.36 -2.48 -1.31
C LEU A 169 8.70 -3.26 -0.18
N HIS A 170 9.26 -3.16 1.03
CA HIS A 170 8.66 -3.72 2.24
C HIS A 170 7.23 -3.20 2.45
N ASP A 171 6.98 -1.90 2.28
CA ASP A 171 5.65 -1.31 2.48
C ASP A 171 4.62 -1.82 1.48
N VAL A 172 5.02 -1.88 0.20
CA VAL A 172 4.16 -2.44 -0.86
C VAL A 172 3.80 -3.89 -0.55
N VAL A 173 4.79 -4.72 -0.18
CA VAL A 173 4.55 -6.13 0.16
C VAL A 173 3.64 -6.27 1.37
N ILE A 174 3.78 -5.43 2.40
CA ILE A 174 2.88 -5.47 3.57
C ILE A 174 1.44 -5.18 3.15
N ILE A 175 1.20 -4.14 2.36
CA ILE A 175 -0.15 -3.78 1.90
C ILE A 175 -0.75 -4.95 1.11
N LEU A 176 0.00 -5.47 0.14
CA LEU A 176 -0.45 -6.62 -0.65
C LEU A 176 -0.65 -7.87 0.21
N GLY A 177 0.17 -8.06 1.25
CA GLY A 177 0.03 -9.16 2.21
C GLY A 177 -1.24 -9.08 3.05
N PHE A 178 -1.65 -7.88 3.47
CA PHE A 178 -2.95 -7.67 4.13
C PHE A 178 -4.12 -8.01 3.20
N PHE A 179 -4.06 -7.57 1.94
CA PHE A 179 -5.06 -7.91 0.94
C PHE A 179 -5.12 -9.43 0.68
N ALA A 180 -3.97 -10.08 0.57
CA ALA A 180 -3.89 -11.54 0.43
C ALA A 180 -4.37 -12.29 1.69
N PHE A 181 -4.07 -11.79 2.89
CA PHE A 181 -4.48 -12.43 4.14
C PHE A 181 -6.01 -12.45 4.29
N PHE A 182 -6.63 -11.27 4.16
CA PHE A 182 -8.06 -11.06 4.31
C PHE A 182 -8.87 -11.43 3.07
N GLN A 183 -8.22 -11.71 1.94
CA GLN A 183 -8.86 -11.98 0.65
C GLN A 183 -9.73 -10.82 0.16
N TRP A 184 -9.31 -9.60 0.47
CA TRP A 184 -9.94 -8.39 -0.06
C TRP A 184 -9.68 -8.26 -1.55
N GLU A 185 -10.67 -7.73 -2.26
CA GLU A 185 -10.60 -7.56 -3.70
C GLU A 185 -9.51 -6.56 -4.09
N PHE A 186 -8.64 -6.99 -5.00
CA PHE A 186 -7.59 -6.18 -5.61
C PHE A 186 -8.05 -5.69 -6.98
N SER A 187 -8.55 -4.46 -7.03
CA SER A 187 -9.02 -3.77 -8.24
C SER A 187 -8.01 -2.72 -8.72
N LEU A 188 -8.29 -2.07 -9.85
CA LEU A 188 -7.44 -0.98 -10.35
C LEU A 188 -7.37 0.20 -9.40
N SER A 189 -8.44 0.48 -8.66
CA SER A 189 -8.43 1.53 -7.65
C SER A 189 -7.44 1.18 -6.53
N VAL A 190 -7.45 -0.06 -6.05
CA VAL A 190 -6.47 -0.54 -5.06
C VAL A 190 -5.04 -0.44 -5.59
N LEU A 191 -4.79 -0.83 -6.84
CA LEU A 191 -3.48 -0.66 -7.48
C LEU A 191 -3.05 0.82 -7.49
N ALA A 192 -3.94 1.73 -7.86
CA ALA A 192 -3.67 3.17 -7.83
C ALA A 192 -3.38 3.67 -6.41
N ALA A 193 -4.10 3.18 -5.40
CA ALA A 193 -3.83 3.47 -4.00
C ALA A 193 -2.44 2.99 -3.56
N VAL A 194 -2.04 1.78 -3.94
CA VAL A 194 -0.70 1.24 -3.67
C VAL A 194 0.38 2.13 -4.31
N LEU A 195 0.21 2.55 -5.56
CA LEU A 195 1.14 3.47 -6.24
C LEU A 195 1.20 4.84 -5.53
N ALA A 196 0.07 5.36 -5.08
CA ALA A 196 0.02 6.61 -4.33
C ALA A 196 0.75 6.51 -2.98
N VAL A 197 0.55 5.41 -2.25
CA VAL A 197 1.28 5.12 -1.00
C VAL A 197 2.77 5.00 -1.25
N LEU A 198 3.18 4.39 -2.35
CA LEU A 198 4.59 4.22 -2.69
C LEU A 198 5.27 5.60 -2.80
N GLY A 199 4.67 6.56 -3.52
CA GLY A 199 5.17 7.93 -3.56
C GLY A 199 5.13 8.64 -2.19
N TYR A 200 4.10 8.36 -1.40
CA TYR A 200 3.95 8.92 -0.06
C TYR A 200 5.01 8.41 0.93
N SER A 201 5.35 7.12 0.89
CA SER A 201 6.38 6.51 1.74
C SER A 201 7.79 7.01 1.41
N VAL A 202 8.07 7.23 0.11
CA VAL A 202 9.30 7.90 -0.32
C VAL A 202 9.42 9.30 0.29
N ASN A 203 8.34 10.09 0.28
CA ASN A 203 8.35 11.43 0.85
C ASN A 203 8.75 11.40 2.33
N GLU A 204 8.22 10.47 3.13
CA GLU A 204 8.62 10.35 4.53
C GLU A 204 10.11 9.97 4.68
N SER A 205 10.57 8.97 3.92
CA SER A 205 11.96 8.50 3.95
C SER A 205 12.95 9.62 3.59
N VAL A 206 12.64 10.41 2.55
CA VAL A 206 13.48 11.54 2.07
C VAL A 206 13.66 12.58 3.16
N VAL A 207 12.62 12.86 3.95
CA VAL A 207 12.64 13.89 4.99
C VAL A 207 13.51 13.47 6.16
N VAL A 208 13.34 12.23 6.63
CA VAL A 208 14.18 11.66 7.70
C VAL A 208 15.64 11.62 7.23
N PHE A 209 15.88 11.17 6.00
CA PHE A 209 17.23 11.03 5.45
C PHE A 209 17.94 12.36 5.24
N ASP A 210 17.25 13.39 4.76
CA ASP A 210 17.83 14.72 4.63
C ASP A 210 18.19 15.30 6.00
N ARG A 211 17.36 15.05 7.02
CA ARG A 211 17.66 15.46 8.40
C ARG A 211 18.84 14.69 9.00
N ILE A 212 18.94 13.38 8.74
CA ILE A 212 20.10 12.56 9.13
C ILE A 212 21.38 13.15 8.51
N ARG A 213 21.36 13.45 7.20
CA ARG A 213 22.49 14.06 6.48
C ARG A 213 22.87 15.43 7.05
N GLU A 214 21.88 16.27 7.38
CA GLU A 214 22.10 17.56 8.03
C GLU A 214 22.76 17.38 9.41
N ASN A 215 22.26 16.44 10.21
CA ASN A 215 22.79 16.15 11.54
C ASN A 215 24.23 15.60 11.48
N PHE A 216 24.58 14.77 10.50
CA PHE A 216 25.97 14.33 10.29
C PHE A 216 26.97 15.48 10.09
N ARG A 217 26.52 16.60 9.49
CA ARG A 217 27.36 17.80 9.30
C ARG A 217 27.49 18.64 10.58
N LYS A 218 26.44 18.65 11.42
CA LYS A 218 26.37 19.47 12.64
C LYS A 218 26.92 18.77 13.89
N MET A 219 26.70 17.46 14.04
CA MET A 219 26.94 16.67 15.25
C MET A 219 28.25 15.88 15.19
N ARG A 220 29.39 16.59 15.10
CA ARG A 220 30.70 16.05 14.72
C ARG A 220 31.29 14.91 15.57
N LYS A 221 30.89 14.76 16.84
CA LYS A 221 31.45 13.79 17.81
C LYS A 221 30.40 12.87 18.44
N THR A 222 29.30 12.64 17.72
CA THR A 222 28.17 11.86 18.23
C THR A 222 28.08 10.54 17.48
N GLU A 223 27.66 9.48 18.17
CA GLU A 223 27.41 8.18 17.55
C GLU A 223 26.30 8.26 16.49
N VAL A 224 26.41 7.43 15.44
CA VAL A 224 25.45 7.36 14.33
C VAL A 224 24.02 7.12 14.83
N ALA A 225 23.85 6.23 15.81
CA ALA A 225 22.55 5.93 16.41
C ALA A 225 21.88 7.19 16.97
N VAL A 226 22.63 8.01 17.72
CA VAL A 226 22.12 9.25 18.32
C VAL A 226 21.83 10.32 17.26
N ILE A 227 22.63 10.38 16.20
CA ILE A 227 22.39 11.29 15.06
C ILE A 227 21.05 10.97 14.39
N ILE A 228 20.77 9.68 14.19
CA ILE A 228 19.53 9.17 13.60
C ILE A 228 18.34 9.40 14.54
N ASP A 229 18.47 9.04 15.82
CA ASP A 229 17.44 9.26 16.84
C ASP A 229 17.06 10.75 16.95
N ASN A 230 18.06 11.64 16.92
CA ASN A 230 17.82 13.08 16.89
C ASN A 230 17.09 13.50 15.61
N ALA A 231 17.49 12.97 14.45
CA ALA A 231 16.87 13.32 13.19
C ALA A 231 15.37 12.94 13.18
N ILE A 232 15.06 11.70 13.57
CA ILE A 232 13.68 11.20 13.68
C ILE A 232 12.88 12.04 14.66
N THR A 233 13.43 12.31 15.85
CA THR A 233 12.73 13.09 16.88
C THR A 233 12.41 14.50 16.39
N ARG A 234 13.30 15.13 15.62
CA ARG A 234 13.11 16.49 15.08
C ARG A 234 12.12 16.54 13.92
N THR A 235 12.00 15.47 13.12
CA THR A 235 11.02 15.42 12.03
C THR A 235 9.63 14.98 12.49
N MET A 236 9.52 14.34 13.66
CA MET A 236 8.28 13.76 14.18
C MET A 236 7.09 14.73 14.20
N SER A 237 7.28 16.00 14.59
CA SER A 237 6.17 16.97 14.59
C SER A 237 5.63 17.22 13.19
N ARG A 238 6.48 17.22 12.16
CA ARG A 238 6.05 17.34 10.77
C ARG A 238 5.33 16.07 10.34
N THR A 239 5.91 14.90 10.60
CA THR A 239 5.33 13.59 10.29
C THR A 239 3.93 13.46 10.88
N ILE A 240 3.75 13.76 12.17
CA ILE A 240 2.42 13.69 12.81
C ILE A 240 1.40 14.62 12.13
N ILE A 241 1.81 15.83 11.72
CA ILE A 241 0.90 16.77 11.06
C ILE A 241 0.55 16.29 9.65
N THR A 242 1.54 15.95 8.83
CA THR A 242 1.31 15.56 7.43
C THR A 242 0.54 14.24 7.34
N HIS A 243 0.94 13.24 8.13
CA HIS A 243 0.26 11.95 8.20
C HIS A 243 -1.08 12.07 8.91
N GLY A 244 -1.19 12.82 9.99
CA GLY A 244 -2.47 13.05 10.66
C GLY A 244 -3.51 13.69 9.76
N CYS A 245 -3.15 14.75 9.02
CA CYS A 245 -4.07 15.40 8.08
C CYS A 245 -4.51 14.46 6.94
N THR A 246 -3.56 13.73 6.34
CA THR A 246 -3.90 12.77 5.26
C THR A 246 -4.70 11.58 5.79
N GLN A 247 -4.37 11.08 6.97
CA GLN A 247 -5.10 9.99 7.61
C GLN A 247 -6.53 10.40 7.95
N ILE A 248 -6.78 11.63 8.44
CA ILE A 248 -8.14 12.11 8.69
C ILE A 248 -8.96 12.12 7.39
N MET A 249 -8.39 12.61 6.29
CA MET A 249 -9.05 12.63 4.98
C MET A 249 -9.37 11.20 4.50
N VAL A 250 -8.37 10.32 4.48
CA VAL A 250 -8.54 8.93 3.99
C VAL A 250 -9.49 8.14 4.91
N THR A 251 -9.43 8.37 6.22
CA THR A 251 -10.34 7.72 7.18
C THR A 251 -11.78 8.21 7.00
N SER A 252 -11.97 9.50 6.67
CA SER A 252 -13.28 10.03 6.29
C SER A 252 -13.79 9.35 5.02
N MET A 253 -12.92 9.14 4.02
CA MET A 253 -13.25 8.37 2.81
C MET A 253 -13.55 6.90 3.11
N LEU A 254 -12.86 6.28 4.07
CA LEU A 254 -13.09 4.89 4.47
C LEU A 254 -14.46 4.69 5.13
N PHE A 255 -14.90 5.64 5.96
CA PHE A 255 -16.19 5.56 6.66
C PHE A 255 -17.37 6.19 5.91
N LEU A 256 -17.13 7.19 5.06
CA LEU A 256 -18.17 7.98 4.40
C LEU A 256 -18.15 7.87 2.87
N GLY A 257 -17.10 7.31 2.26
CA GLY A 257 -16.92 7.23 0.81
C GLY A 257 -17.74 6.12 0.14
N GLY A 258 -18.38 5.25 0.92
CA GLY A 258 -19.13 4.11 0.42
C GLY A 258 -18.24 2.96 -0.07
N GLU A 259 -18.88 1.91 -0.54
CA GLU A 259 -18.23 0.62 -0.80
C GLU A 259 -17.27 0.63 -1.99
N THR A 260 -17.58 1.42 -3.02
CA THR A 260 -16.73 1.56 -4.21
C THR A 260 -15.35 2.13 -3.88
N LEU A 261 -15.26 2.94 -2.82
CA LEU A 261 -14.04 3.57 -2.35
C LEU A 261 -13.43 2.86 -1.14
N HIS A 262 -14.11 1.85 -0.58
CA HIS A 262 -13.72 1.22 0.68
C HIS A 262 -12.32 0.61 0.60
N TYR A 263 -12.07 -0.29 -0.35
CA TYR A 263 -10.76 -0.94 -0.49
C TYR A 263 -9.66 0.02 -0.95
N PHE A 264 -10.02 1.05 -1.75
CA PHE A 264 -9.10 2.12 -2.10
C PHE A 264 -8.64 2.89 -0.85
N ALA A 265 -9.58 3.34 -0.03
CA ALA A 265 -9.31 4.08 1.19
C ALA A 265 -8.58 3.19 2.21
N LEU A 266 -8.95 1.92 2.31
CA LEU A 266 -8.30 0.96 3.20
C LEU A 266 -6.82 0.74 2.85
N ALA A 267 -6.51 0.59 1.55
CA ALA A 267 -5.13 0.49 1.08
C ALA A 267 -4.32 1.74 1.41
N LEU A 268 -4.88 2.94 1.21
CA LEU A 268 -4.25 4.20 1.62
C LEU A 268 -4.06 4.28 3.14
N THR A 269 -5.06 3.93 3.93
CA THR A 269 -5.03 3.95 5.41
C THR A 269 -3.91 3.06 5.93
N ILE A 270 -3.83 1.82 5.46
CA ILE A 270 -2.77 0.87 5.84
C ILE A 270 -1.42 1.43 5.39
N GLY A 271 -1.32 1.85 4.14
CA GLY A 271 -0.09 2.36 3.55
C GLY A 271 0.51 3.56 4.28
N ILE A 272 -0.32 4.57 4.60
CA ILE A 272 0.12 5.77 5.34
C ILE A 272 0.64 5.36 6.73
N LEU A 273 -0.08 4.50 7.46
CA LEU A 273 0.37 4.05 8.78
C LEU A 273 1.70 3.29 8.73
N PHE A 274 1.84 2.36 7.79
CA PHE A 274 3.06 1.58 7.64
C PHE A 274 4.23 2.41 7.07
N SER A 275 3.98 3.50 6.35
CA SER A 275 5.04 4.38 5.86
C SER A 275 5.79 5.12 6.98
N ILE A 276 5.09 5.55 8.04
CA ILE A 276 5.74 6.12 9.25
C ILE A 276 6.60 5.05 9.91
N TYR A 277 6.01 3.87 10.10
CA TYR A 277 6.68 2.73 10.71
C TYR A 277 7.97 2.37 9.94
N SER A 278 7.89 2.26 8.62
CA SER A 278 8.97 1.79 7.77
C SER A 278 10.14 2.77 7.69
N SER A 279 9.88 4.07 7.53
CA SER A 279 10.93 5.09 7.51
C SER A 279 11.76 5.11 8.82
N VAL A 280 11.10 4.93 9.96
CA VAL A 280 11.73 4.96 11.29
C VAL A 280 12.35 3.62 11.67
N LEU A 281 11.67 2.50 11.43
CA LEU A 281 12.00 1.19 12.00
C LEU A 281 12.57 0.18 11.00
N VAL A 282 12.55 0.52 9.70
CA VAL A 282 13.13 -0.31 8.63
C VAL A 282 14.26 0.47 7.94
N ALA A 283 13.96 1.63 7.36
CA ALA A 283 14.91 2.41 6.58
C ALA A 283 16.11 2.91 7.43
N SER A 284 15.84 3.41 8.63
CA SER A 284 16.88 3.96 9.51
C SER A 284 17.83 2.88 10.08
N PRO A 285 17.35 1.72 10.56
CA PRO A 285 18.24 0.61 10.93
C PRO A 285 19.00 0.00 9.74
N LEU A 286 18.37 -0.13 8.56
CA LEU A 286 19.06 -0.60 7.35
C LEU A 286 20.21 0.34 6.97
N LEU A 287 19.99 1.65 7.08
CA LEU A 287 21.03 2.64 6.85
C LEU A 287 22.22 2.48 7.82
N MET A 288 21.95 2.16 9.09
CA MET A 288 23.02 1.81 10.05
C MET A 288 23.75 0.53 9.65
N MET A 289 23.01 -0.51 9.22
CA MET A 289 23.58 -1.79 8.77
C MET A 289 24.48 -1.62 7.54
N PHE A 290 24.15 -0.69 6.63
CA PHE A 290 24.99 -0.36 5.47
C PHE A 290 26.24 0.46 5.82
N GLY A 291 26.49 0.71 7.11
CA GLY A 291 27.69 1.37 7.57
C GLY A 291 27.78 2.81 7.09
N VAL A 292 26.67 3.56 7.17
CA VAL A 292 26.72 4.99 6.93
C VAL A 292 27.67 5.64 7.93
N SER A 293 28.60 6.43 7.41
CA SER A 293 29.61 7.12 8.20
C SER A 293 29.64 8.58 7.82
N ARG A 294 30.25 9.39 8.67
CA ARG A 294 30.44 10.82 8.41
C ARG A 294 31.31 11.08 7.19
N GLU A 295 32.23 10.18 6.87
CA GLU A 295 33.13 10.23 5.71
C GLU A 295 32.37 10.17 4.38
N ASP A 296 31.18 9.56 4.37
CA ASP A 296 30.29 9.54 3.19
C ASP A 296 29.75 10.94 2.85
N PHE A 297 29.89 11.92 3.76
CA PHE A 297 29.27 13.25 3.62
C PHE A 297 30.22 14.43 3.67
N ILE A 298 31.46 14.19 4.07
CA ILE A 298 32.49 15.21 4.24
C ILE A 298 33.70 14.73 3.44
N LYS A 299 33.98 15.38 2.32
CA LYS A 299 35.28 15.22 1.63
C LYS A 299 36.38 15.47 2.68
N PRO A 300 37.41 14.62 2.76
CA PRO A 300 38.48 14.84 3.73
C PRO A 300 39.01 16.27 3.57
N GLU A 301 39.13 17.00 4.68
CA GLU A 301 39.88 18.25 4.68
C GLU A 301 41.27 17.91 4.15
N LYS A 302 41.65 18.51 3.02
CA LYS A 302 43.05 18.49 2.59
C LYS A 302 43.84 19.03 3.78
N THR A 303 44.61 18.16 4.41
CA THR A 303 45.47 18.55 5.51
C THR A 303 46.42 19.61 4.94
N GLU A 304 46.56 20.75 5.62
CA GLU A 304 47.46 21.88 5.26
C GLU A 304 48.93 21.46 5.05
N ALA A 305 49.27 20.18 5.25
CA ALA A 305 50.55 19.58 4.91
C ALA A 305 50.84 19.50 3.40
N GLU A 306 49.87 19.72 2.50
CA GLU A 306 50.11 19.79 1.05
C GLU A 306 50.48 21.20 0.54
N GLU A 307 50.39 22.23 1.38
CA GLU A 307 50.78 23.62 1.03
C GLU A 307 52.16 24.03 1.56
N VAL A 308 52.85 23.12 2.26
CA VAL A 308 54.23 23.34 2.74
C VAL A 308 55.13 22.19 2.31
N LEU A 309 55.39 22.08 1.02
CA LEU A 309 56.62 21.47 0.53
C LEU A 309 57.31 22.45 -0.44
N PRO A 310 58.64 22.64 -0.29
CA PRO A 310 59.40 23.76 -0.88
C PRO A 310 59.53 23.73 -2.39
#